data_AF-M2R0J3-F1
#
_entry.id   AF-M2R0J3-F1
#
_cell.length_a   1.000
_cell.length_b   1.000
_cell.length_c   1.000
_cell.angle_alpha   90.00
_cell.angle_beta   90.00
_cell.angle_gamma   90.00
#
_symmetry.space_group_name_H-M   'P 1'
#
loop_
_entity.id
_entity.type
_entity.pdbx_description
1 polymer ?
#
loop_
_entity_poly.entity_id
_entity_poly.type
_entity_poly.pdbx_seq_one_letter_code
_entity_poly.pdbx_strand_id
1 'polypeptide(L)'
;MSVVMSEMPKNSLSAGLRRQTEYHSCPPQRTALTTASSPLRNRPRPILNSYWATPYLVACEFPYCPLTPTQIARKQTKQKLDALLLAGVRTFIDLTEPHELFPYYPHISARCALLGIDVRDVQYHNFPIRDRSLPESVEFVRHIMDVLRENEREGRICAVHCRGGIGRTGLVVGCWLVESGIARDGADALRLIAEEWKTVEKCKRFPSSPETGPQFEFVRSFERSPLGSPVSEC
;
A
#
# COMPACT_ATOMS: atom_id res chain seq x y z
N MET A 1 -40.88 -51.79 -33.47
CA MET A 1 -41.75 -52.74 -32.75
C MET A 1 -41.70 -52.35 -31.28
N SER A 2 -42.74 -52.04 -30.51
CA SER A 2 -44.18 -51.81 -30.66
C SER A 2 -44.59 -51.10 -29.34
N VAL A 3 -45.28 -49.96 -29.35
CA VAL A 3 -46.72 -49.75 -28.98
C VAL A 3 -47.21 -50.69 -27.86
N VAL A 4 -47.76 -50.24 -26.71
CA VAL A 4 -49.20 -49.98 -26.49
C VAL A 4 -49.48 -49.68 -24.99
N MET A 5 -50.21 -48.57 -24.73
CA MET A 5 -51.38 -48.33 -23.81
C MET A 5 -51.31 -48.80 -22.33
N SER A 6 -52.03 -48.27 -21.34
CA SER A 6 -53.00 -47.18 -21.09
C SER A 6 -53.35 -47.30 -19.60
N GLU A 7 -53.72 -46.20 -18.93
CA GLU A 7 -54.92 -46.03 -18.08
C GLU A 7 -54.71 -45.04 -16.92
N MET A 8 -55.63 -44.07 -16.85
CA MET A 8 -55.94 -43.27 -15.66
C MET A 8 -56.96 -44.03 -14.79
N PRO A 9 -57.16 -43.58 -13.54
CA PRO A 9 -58.49 -43.02 -13.26
C PRO A 9 -58.48 -41.66 -12.56
N LYS A 10 -59.66 -41.02 -12.70
CA LYS A 10 -60.06 -39.67 -12.31
C LYS A 10 -60.63 -39.62 -10.89
N ASN A 11 -60.89 -38.36 -10.48
CA ASN A 11 -61.80 -37.86 -9.43
C ASN A 11 -61.16 -37.61 -8.05
N SER A 12 -61.41 -36.49 -7.36
CA SER A 12 -62.27 -35.33 -7.64
C SER A 12 -62.04 -34.27 -6.55
N LEU A 13 -62.10 -32.98 -6.95
CA LEU A 13 -62.70 -31.81 -6.29
C LEU A 13 -62.62 -31.73 -4.75
N SER A 14 -62.12 -30.64 -4.16
CA SER A 14 -62.84 -29.36 -4.19
C SER A 14 -61.99 -28.17 -3.73
N ALA A 15 -62.46 -26.99 -4.15
CA ALA A 15 -61.82 -25.70 -4.05
C ALA A 15 -61.85 -25.08 -2.64
N GLY A 16 -60.83 -24.26 -2.35
CA GLY A 16 -60.74 -23.41 -1.18
C GLY A 16 -59.78 -22.24 -1.42
N LEU A 17 -60.25 -21.24 -2.17
CA LEU A 17 -59.58 -19.98 -2.44
C LEU A 17 -59.53 -19.11 -1.16
N ARG A 18 -58.35 -18.62 -0.74
CA ARG A 18 -58.17 -17.28 -0.12
C ARG A 18 -56.70 -16.92 0.20
N ARG A 19 -56.26 -15.84 -0.46
CA ARG A 19 -55.28 -14.80 -0.06
C ARG A 19 -53.83 -15.21 0.19
N GLN A 20 -53.01 -15.12 -0.86
CA GLN A 20 -51.57 -14.91 -0.73
C GLN A 20 -51.33 -13.43 -0.45
N THR A 21 -50.69 -13.13 0.68
CA THR A 21 -50.11 -11.82 0.99
C THR A 21 -48.78 -11.69 0.26
N GLU A 22 -48.67 -10.65 -0.58
CA GLU A 22 -47.43 -10.21 -1.21
C GLU A 22 -46.40 -9.85 -0.14
N TYR A 23 -45.26 -10.55 -0.15
CA TYR A 23 -44.03 -10.05 0.47
C TYR A 23 -43.11 -9.59 -0.65
N HIS A 24 -43.11 -8.27 -0.89
CA HIS A 24 -42.05 -7.60 -1.64
C HIS A 24 -40.76 -7.68 -0.83
N SER A 25 -39.89 -8.63 -1.17
CA SER A 25 -38.53 -8.68 -0.65
C SER A 25 -37.67 -7.61 -1.32
N CYS A 26 -37.50 -6.49 -0.61
CA CYS A 26 -36.49 -5.46 -0.90
C CYS A 26 -35.09 -6.07 -0.75
N PRO A 27 -34.15 -5.88 -1.71
CA PRO A 27 -32.78 -6.35 -1.54
C PRO A 27 -32.08 -5.61 -0.39
N PRO A 28 -31.24 -6.28 0.42
CA PRO A 28 -30.58 -5.64 1.53
C PRO A 28 -29.68 -4.50 1.02
N GLN A 29 -30.01 -3.30 1.49
CA GLN A 29 -29.21 -2.09 1.29
C GLN A 29 -27.77 -2.36 1.74
N ARG A 30 -26.80 -2.05 0.87
CA ARG A 30 -25.38 -2.01 1.21
C ARG A 30 -25.22 -1.11 2.44
N THR A 31 -25.02 -1.72 3.59
CA THR A 31 -24.60 -1.05 4.81
C THR A 31 -23.29 -0.33 4.53
N ALA A 32 -23.32 0.98 4.75
CA ALA A 32 -22.17 1.87 4.66
C ALA A 32 -20.96 1.28 5.38
N LEU A 33 -19.81 1.29 4.71
CA LEU A 33 -18.51 0.93 5.28
C LEU A 33 -18.22 1.88 6.45
N THR A 34 -18.41 1.35 7.65
CA THR A 34 -17.98 1.92 8.91
C THR A 34 -16.47 2.07 8.91
N THR A 35 -16.00 3.24 9.35
CA THR A 35 -14.62 3.66 9.61
C THR A 35 -13.66 2.53 10.05
N ALA A 36 -12.93 1.94 9.11
CA ALA A 36 -11.89 0.96 9.42
C ALA A 36 -10.58 1.67 9.79
N SER A 37 -10.40 2.03 11.07
CA SER A 37 -9.14 2.60 11.57
C SER A 37 -8.33 1.67 12.50
N SER A 38 -8.63 0.37 12.58
CA SER A 38 -8.19 -0.42 13.75
C SER A 38 -7.11 -1.51 13.55
N PRO A 39 -6.85 -2.14 12.38
CA PRO A 39 -5.83 -3.21 12.31
C PRO A 39 -4.38 -2.71 12.22
N LEU A 40 -4.11 -1.66 11.46
CA LEU A 40 -2.74 -1.22 11.14
C LEU A 40 -2.04 -0.55 12.32
N ARG A 41 -2.79 0.19 13.16
CA ARG A 41 -2.24 0.88 14.34
C ARG A 41 -1.69 -0.07 15.40
N ASN A 42 -2.19 -1.30 15.44
CA ASN A 42 -1.72 -2.33 16.37
C ASN A 42 -0.51 -3.09 15.83
N ARG A 43 -0.15 -2.91 14.55
CA ARG A 43 1.03 -3.53 13.97
C ARG A 43 2.29 -2.80 14.43
N PRO A 44 3.26 -3.48 15.05
CA PRO A 44 4.52 -2.86 15.43
C PRO A 44 5.21 -2.23 14.21
N ARG A 45 5.77 -1.04 14.42
CA ARG A 45 6.50 -0.34 13.37
C ARG A 45 7.92 -0.89 13.27
N PRO A 46 8.43 -1.18 12.06
CA PRO A 46 9.77 -1.73 11.90
C PRO A 46 10.85 -0.78 12.41
N ILE A 47 10.66 0.53 12.22
CA ILE A 47 11.58 1.57 12.72
C ILE A 47 10.80 2.76 13.28
N LEU A 48 11.42 3.55 14.17
CA LEU A 48 10.78 4.70 14.84
C LEU A 48 10.25 5.75 13.86
N ASN A 49 10.98 5.97 12.76
CA ASN A 49 10.67 6.96 11.74
C ASN A 49 9.91 6.36 10.53
N SER A 50 8.97 5.45 10.82
CA SER A 50 8.09 4.82 9.82
C SER A 50 6.62 4.78 10.28
N TYR A 51 5.71 4.47 9.35
CA TYR A 51 4.31 4.13 9.61
C TYR A 51 3.78 3.17 8.53
N TRP A 52 2.76 2.38 8.87
CA TRP A 52 2.06 1.52 7.91
C TRP A 52 0.99 2.34 7.19
N ALA A 53 1.14 2.57 5.89
CA ALA A 53 0.15 3.28 5.08
C ALA A 53 -1.01 2.35 4.68
N THR A 54 -0.68 1.09 4.36
CA THR A 54 -1.62 0.00 4.11
C THR A 54 -1.08 -1.29 4.74
N PRO A 55 -1.80 -2.43 4.72
CA PRO A 55 -1.23 -3.71 5.18
C PRO A 55 0.03 -4.14 4.42
N TYR A 56 0.18 -3.69 3.17
CA TYR A 56 1.25 -4.06 2.25
C TYR A 56 2.21 -2.90 1.93
N LEU A 57 2.04 -1.72 2.54
CA LEU A 57 2.90 -0.57 2.31
C LEU A 57 3.36 0.07 3.63
N VAL A 58 4.67 0.08 3.85
CA VAL A 58 5.31 0.87 4.90
C VAL A 58 5.99 2.10 4.31
N ALA A 59 5.75 3.25 4.91
CA ALA A 59 6.45 4.50 4.62
C ALA A 59 7.56 4.70 5.65
N CYS A 60 8.80 4.94 5.23
CA CYS A 60 9.93 5.03 6.17
C CYS A 60 10.99 6.06 5.76
N GLU A 61 11.87 6.40 6.70
CA GLU A 61 13.13 7.11 6.39
C GLU A 61 14.14 6.19 5.70
N PHE A 62 15.24 6.77 5.20
CA PHE A 62 16.31 6.03 4.56
C PHE A 62 16.82 4.86 5.43
N PRO A 63 16.85 3.62 4.91
CA PRO A 63 17.00 2.42 5.75
C PRO A 63 18.44 2.00 6.00
N TYR A 64 19.44 2.71 5.49
CA TYR A 64 20.83 2.27 5.56
C TYR A 64 21.77 3.36 6.08
N CYS A 65 22.77 2.96 6.85
CA CYS A 65 23.85 3.83 7.26
C CYS A 65 25.17 3.03 7.23
N PRO A 66 26.19 3.49 6.48
CA PRO A 66 27.49 2.84 6.49
C PRO A 66 28.02 2.66 7.92
N LEU A 67 28.54 1.48 8.21
CA LEU A 67 29.09 1.17 9.52
C LEU A 67 30.47 1.82 9.68
N THR A 68 30.64 2.54 10.78
CA THR A 68 31.95 3.07 11.20
C THR A 68 32.86 1.92 11.69
N PRO A 69 34.20 2.08 11.61
CA PRO A 69 35.12 1.09 12.17
C PRO A 69 34.84 0.76 13.64
N THR A 70 34.46 1.77 14.42
CA THR A 70 34.06 1.63 15.83
C THR A 70 32.83 0.74 16.01
N GLN A 71 31.81 0.88 15.16
CA GLN A 71 30.61 0.02 15.20
C GLN A 71 30.96 -1.43 14.86
N ILE A 72 31.84 -1.65 13.88
CA ILE A 72 32.30 -2.98 13.50
C ILE A 72 33.08 -3.62 14.66
N ALA A 73 34.03 -2.91 15.25
CA ALA A 73 34.81 -3.40 16.40
C ALA A 73 33.93 -3.78 17.60
N ARG A 74 32.82 -3.04 17.81
CA ARG A 74 31.83 -3.30 18.86
C ARG A 74 30.75 -4.32 18.46
N LYS A 75 30.83 -4.91 17.27
CA LYS A 75 29.80 -5.82 16.71
C LYS A 75 28.40 -5.19 16.66
N GLN A 76 28.30 -3.87 16.58
CA GLN A 76 27.05 -3.11 16.46
C GLN A 76 26.67 -2.93 14.99
N THR A 77 26.31 -4.03 14.33
CA THR A 77 26.10 -4.08 12.87
C THR A 77 24.63 -4.07 12.47
N LYS A 78 23.70 -3.90 13.42
CA LYS A 78 22.26 -3.84 13.14
C LYS A 78 21.93 -2.58 12.34
N GLN A 79 21.13 -2.76 11.30
CA GLN A 79 20.70 -1.72 10.36
C GLN A 79 19.18 -1.57 10.39
N LYS A 80 18.68 -0.37 10.05
CA LYS A 80 17.24 -0.16 9.84
C LYS A 80 16.69 -1.06 8.74
N LEU A 81 17.50 -1.33 7.72
CA LEU A 81 17.23 -2.28 6.65
C LEU A 81 16.88 -3.68 7.19
N ASP A 82 17.55 -4.14 8.24
CA ASP A 82 17.24 -5.45 8.85
C ASP A 82 15.85 -5.47 9.44
N ALA A 83 15.47 -4.40 10.14
CA ALA A 83 14.18 -4.31 10.79
C ALA A 83 13.04 -4.29 9.77
N LEU A 84 13.25 -3.67 8.60
CA LEU A 84 12.31 -3.72 7.48
C LEU A 84 12.19 -5.14 6.90
N LEU A 85 13.33 -5.79 6.63
CA LEU A 85 13.37 -7.17 6.11
C LEU A 85 12.68 -8.16 7.07
N LEU A 86 12.95 -8.04 8.38
CA LEU A 86 12.32 -8.83 9.44
C LEU A 86 10.83 -8.54 9.62
N ALA A 87 10.38 -7.32 9.28
CA ALA A 87 8.96 -6.97 9.25
C ALA A 87 8.22 -7.51 8.01
N GLY A 88 8.93 -8.24 7.14
CA GLY A 88 8.38 -8.88 5.95
C GLY A 88 8.47 -8.04 4.68
N VAL A 89 9.15 -6.88 4.71
CA VAL A 89 9.38 -6.07 3.50
C VAL A 89 10.17 -6.90 2.50
N ARG A 90 9.66 -6.94 1.26
CA ARG A 90 10.26 -7.65 0.14
C ARG A 90 10.45 -6.77 -1.09
N THR A 91 9.82 -5.60 -1.15
CA THR A 91 10.05 -4.64 -2.24
C THR A 91 10.45 -3.29 -1.67
N PHE A 92 11.56 -2.74 -2.15
CA PHE A 92 12.05 -1.41 -1.76
C PHE A 92 11.85 -0.43 -2.92
N ILE A 93 11.20 0.69 -2.63
CA ILE A 93 10.99 1.81 -3.54
C ILE A 93 11.78 2.99 -3.01
N ASP A 94 12.90 3.27 -3.67
CA ASP A 94 13.84 4.32 -3.32
C ASP A 94 13.60 5.57 -4.16
N LEU A 95 13.12 6.63 -3.52
CA LEU A 95 12.81 7.91 -4.17
C LEU A 95 14.00 8.88 -4.23
N THR A 96 15.18 8.46 -3.77
CA THR A 96 16.37 9.32 -3.73
C THR A 96 17.14 9.29 -5.03
N GLU A 97 17.73 10.43 -5.39
CA GLU A 97 18.69 10.45 -6.50
C GLU A 97 19.98 9.72 -6.08
N PRO A 98 20.66 9.00 -6.98
CA PRO A 98 21.85 8.20 -6.63
C PRO A 98 23.00 8.97 -5.95
N HIS A 99 23.04 10.29 -6.11
CA HIS A 99 24.05 11.16 -5.52
C HIS A 99 23.63 11.77 -4.17
N GLU A 100 22.38 11.55 -3.71
CA GLU A 100 21.91 12.09 -2.44
C GLU A 100 22.52 11.34 -1.24
N LEU A 101 22.64 10.02 -1.33
CA LEU A 101 22.93 9.13 -0.20
C LEU A 101 23.81 7.96 -0.62
N PHE A 102 24.38 7.26 0.36
CA PHE A 102 25.15 6.05 0.11
C PHE A 102 24.25 4.97 -0.52
N PRO A 103 24.65 4.34 -1.64
CA PRO A 103 23.85 3.30 -2.25
C PRO A 103 23.75 2.09 -1.32
N TYR A 104 22.52 1.64 -1.04
CA TYR A 104 22.30 0.49 -0.16
C TYR A 104 21.88 -0.79 -0.90
N TYR A 105 21.45 -0.67 -2.16
CA TYR A 105 21.09 -1.81 -2.99
C TYR A 105 22.16 -2.92 -3.01
N PRO A 106 23.46 -2.62 -3.21
CA PRO A 106 24.51 -3.66 -3.19
C PRO A 106 24.63 -4.39 -1.84
N HIS A 107 24.11 -3.81 -0.76
CA HIS A 107 24.19 -4.37 0.58
C HIS A 107 22.98 -5.23 0.94
N ILE A 108 21.88 -5.20 0.18
CA ILE A 108 20.67 -5.98 0.45
C ILE A 108 20.99 -7.47 0.52
N SER A 109 21.73 -8.02 -0.44
CA SER A 109 22.07 -9.45 -0.47
C SER A 109 22.82 -9.90 0.78
N ALA A 110 23.79 -9.10 1.25
CA ALA A 110 24.53 -9.41 2.46
C ALA A 110 23.65 -9.37 3.71
N ARG A 111 22.71 -8.42 3.79
CA ARG A 111 21.74 -8.37 4.91
C ARG A 111 20.75 -9.53 4.85
N CYS A 112 20.27 -9.90 3.68
CA CYS A 112 19.36 -11.05 3.51
C CYS A 112 20.03 -12.36 3.96
N ALA A 113 21.29 -12.59 3.56
CA ALA A 113 22.06 -13.76 3.99
C ALA A 113 22.20 -13.82 5.53
N LEU A 114 22.46 -12.69 6.18
CA LEU A 114 22.55 -12.61 7.65
C LEU A 114 21.23 -12.92 8.36
N LEU A 115 20.09 -12.70 7.69
CA LEU A 115 18.75 -12.88 8.24
C LEU A 115 18.08 -14.18 7.78
N GLY A 116 18.74 -14.99 6.96
CA GLY A 116 18.16 -16.20 6.38
C GLY A 116 17.03 -15.94 5.39
N ILE A 117 17.06 -14.80 4.69
CA ILE A 117 16.08 -14.42 3.67
C ILE A 117 16.66 -14.73 2.29
N ASP A 118 15.88 -15.36 1.42
CA ASP A 118 16.27 -15.54 0.02
C ASP A 118 16.26 -14.19 -0.69
N VAL A 119 17.40 -13.77 -1.23
CA VAL A 119 17.53 -12.50 -1.94
C VAL A 119 16.66 -12.44 -3.20
N ARG A 120 16.29 -13.60 -3.77
CA ARG A 120 15.39 -13.68 -4.92
C ARG A 120 13.97 -13.23 -4.60
N ASP A 121 13.59 -13.25 -3.33
CA ASP A 121 12.31 -12.73 -2.86
C ASP A 121 12.34 -11.21 -2.68
N VAL A 122 13.50 -10.55 -2.85
CA VAL A 122 13.68 -9.12 -2.59
C VAL A 122 13.87 -8.34 -3.88
N GLN A 123 13.02 -7.33 -4.08
CA GLN A 123 13.08 -6.40 -5.21
C GLN A 123 13.51 -5.01 -4.74
N TYR A 124 14.20 -4.29 -5.62
CA TYR A 124 14.59 -2.90 -5.41
C TYR A 124 14.29 -2.10 -6.68
N HIS A 125 13.62 -0.98 -6.52
CA HIS A 125 13.27 -0.05 -7.58
C HIS A 125 13.72 1.36 -7.18
N ASN A 126 14.53 2.01 -8.01
CA ASN A 126 14.89 3.41 -7.81
C ASN A 126 14.06 4.28 -8.74
N PHE A 127 13.19 5.11 -8.14
CA PHE A 127 12.36 6.09 -8.82
C PHE A 127 12.77 7.49 -8.33
N PRO A 128 13.89 8.03 -8.85
CA PRO A 128 14.49 9.24 -8.30
C PRO A 128 13.56 10.45 -8.43
N ILE A 129 13.29 11.11 -7.31
CA ILE A 129 12.61 12.41 -7.26
C ILE A 129 13.54 13.37 -6.55
N ARG A 130 13.89 14.49 -7.18
CA ARG A 130 14.79 15.50 -6.60
C ARG A 130 14.32 15.94 -5.22
N ASP A 131 15.24 16.15 -4.30
CA ASP A 131 14.87 16.50 -2.93
C ASP A 131 13.95 17.73 -2.85
N ARG A 132 12.96 17.64 -1.96
CA ARG A 132 11.87 18.62 -1.75
C ARG A 132 11.09 19.05 -3.02
N SER A 133 11.25 18.32 -4.13
CA SER A 133 10.65 18.65 -5.42
C SER A 133 9.45 17.76 -5.71
N LEU A 134 8.83 17.99 -6.87
CA LEU A 134 7.78 17.13 -7.43
C LEU A 134 8.41 16.03 -8.31
N PRO A 135 7.71 14.90 -8.51
CA PRO A 135 8.03 13.97 -9.60
C PRO A 135 7.94 14.69 -10.95
N GLU A 136 8.60 14.15 -11.98
CA GLU A 136 8.64 14.75 -13.32
C GLU A 136 7.27 14.82 -14.01
N SER A 137 6.38 13.87 -13.69
CA SER A 137 5.05 13.77 -14.28
C SER A 137 4.11 12.93 -13.40
N VAL A 138 2.81 12.95 -13.74
CA VAL A 138 1.82 12.05 -13.12
C VAL A 138 2.08 10.61 -13.57
N GLU A 139 2.45 10.42 -14.84
CA GLU A 139 2.78 9.13 -15.45
C GLU A 139 3.95 8.45 -14.74
N PHE A 140 4.97 9.22 -14.35
CA PHE A 140 6.07 8.70 -13.53
C PHE A 140 5.56 8.12 -12.21
N VAL A 141 4.64 8.83 -11.54
CA VAL A 141 4.02 8.33 -10.30
C VAL A 141 3.16 7.10 -10.57
N ARG A 142 2.48 7.02 -11.72
CA ARG A 142 1.70 5.83 -12.13
C ARG A 142 2.57 4.58 -12.21
N HIS A 143 3.79 4.67 -12.76
CA HIS A 143 4.71 3.53 -12.78
C HIS A 143 5.04 3.02 -11.36
N ILE A 144 5.18 3.93 -10.39
CA ILE A 144 5.35 3.54 -8.98
C ILE A 144 4.08 2.84 -8.45
N MET A 145 2.89 3.35 -8.81
CA MET A 145 1.62 2.74 -8.43
C MET A 145 1.46 1.33 -9.01
N ASP A 146 1.93 1.08 -10.24
CA ASP A 146 1.87 -0.24 -10.87
C ASP A 146 2.74 -1.25 -10.10
N VAL A 147 3.95 -0.85 -9.69
CA VAL A 147 4.81 -1.68 -8.82
C VAL A 147 4.11 -1.98 -7.49
N LEU A 148 3.52 -0.97 -6.85
CA LEU A 148 2.79 -1.14 -5.59
C LEU A 148 1.58 -2.07 -5.73
N ARG A 149 0.81 -1.92 -6.82
CA ARG A 149 -0.36 -2.73 -7.14
C ARG A 149 0.00 -4.19 -7.37
N GLU A 150 1.04 -4.45 -8.14
CA GLU A 150 1.50 -5.81 -8.40
C GLU A 150 1.94 -6.48 -7.10
N ASN A 151 2.72 -5.77 -6.28
CA ASN A 151 3.16 -6.32 -5.00
C ASN A 151 2.01 -6.56 -4.02
N GLU A 152 1.03 -5.66 -3.94
CA GLU A 152 -0.17 -5.87 -3.13
C GLU A 152 -0.97 -7.10 -3.62
N ARG A 153 -1.12 -7.27 -4.94
CA ARG A 153 -1.78 -8.44 -5.55
C ARG A 153 -1.10 -9.75 -5.18
N GLU A 154 0.23 -9.74 -5.12
CA GLU A 154 1.06 -10.89 -4.71
C GLU A 154 1.19 -11.03 -3.18
N GLY A 155 0.57 -10.15 -2.39
CA GLY A 155 0.69 -10.16 -0.93
C GLY A 155 2.08 -9.79 -0.42
N ARG A 156 2.92 -9.16 -1.26
CA ARG A 156 4.27 -8.71 -0.92
C ARG A 156 4.26 -7.32 -0.31
N ILE A 157 5.02 -7.16 0.77
CA ILE A 157 5.11 -5.87 1.47
C ILE A 157 6.17 -4.99 0.81
N CYS A 158 5.76 -3.77 0.45
CA CYS A 158 6.62 -2.70 -0.04
C CYS A 158 7.04 -1.74 1.05
N ALA A 159 8.28 -1.26 0.99
CA ALA A 159 8.75 -0.08 1.72
C ALA A 159 9.03 1.05 0.72
N VAL A 160 8.38 2.18 0.90
CA VAL A 160 8.67 3.42 0.16
C VAL A 160 9.43 4.38 1.06
N HIS A 161 10.53 4.94 0.56
CA HIS A 161 11.34 5.89 1.32
C HIS A 161 11.96 6.96 0.44
N CYS A 162 12.36 8.06 1.07
CA CYS A 162 13.30 9.03 0.51
C CYS A 162 14.48 9.17 1.50
N ARG A 163 15.07 10.36 1.64
CA ARG A 163 16.02 10.64 2.72
C ARG A 163 15.31 10.61 4.09
N GLY A 164 14.44 11.59 4.30
CA GLY A 164 13.77 11.80 5.58
C GLY A 164 12.56 10.91 5.78
N GLY A 165 12.00 10.31 4.73
CA GLY A 165 10.69 9.66 4.79
C GLY A 165 9.57 10.66 5.11
N ILE A 166 9.66 11.88 4.57
CA ILE A 166 8.74 13.01 4.84
C ILE A 166 8.07 13.42 3.53
N GLY A 167 8.67 14.33 2.74
CA GLY A 167 8.04 14.94 1.58
C GLY A 167 7.71 13.98 0.44
N ARG A 168 8.74 13.52 -0.29
CA ARG A 168 8.58 12.61 -1.45
C ARG A 168 7.84 11.32 -1.08
N THR A 169 8.15 10.76 0.08
CA THR A 169 7.47 9.57 0.61
C THR A 169 5.99 9.84 0.88
N GLY A 170 5.66 10.93 1.57
CA GLY A 170 4.26 11.31 1.81
C GLY A 170 3.49 11.57 0.51
N LEU A 171 4.15 12.15 -0.49
CA LEU A 171 3.55 12.39 -1.81
C LEU A 171 3.15 11.07 -2.48
N VAL A 172 4.10 10.12 -2.58
CA VAL A 172 3.85 8.81 -3.21
C VAL A 172 2.81 8.01 -2.43
N VAL A 173 2.88 8.03 -1.08
CA VAL A 173 1.87 7.38 -0.24
C VAL A 173 0.48 8.00 -0.46
N GLY A 174 0.39 9.32 -0.57
CA GLY A 174 -0.88 10.02 -0.81
C GLY A 174 -1.51 9.59 -2.13
N CYS A 175 -0.70 9.56 -3.20
CA CYS A 175 -1.14 9.08 -4.51
C CYS A 175 -1.59 7.61 -4.44
N TRP A 176 -0.86 6.76 -3.72
CA TRP A 176 -1.23 5.35 -3.56
C TRP A 176 -2.55 5.15 -2.81
N LEU A 177 -2.81 5.94 -1.77
CA LEU A 177 -4.07 5.86 -1.02
C LEU A 177 -5.27 6.21 -1.92
N VAL A 178 -5.13 7.20 -2.81
CA VAL A 178 -6.15 7.51 -3.82
C VAL A 178 -6.26 6.37 -4.84
N GLU A 179 -5.13 5.89 -5.34
CA GLU A 179 -5.09 4.93 -6.44
C GLU A 179 -5.63 3.54 -6.07
N SER A 180 -5.36 3.10 -4.84
CA SER A 180 -5.89 1.88 -4.24
C SER A 180 -7.39 2.01 -3.87
N GLY A 181 -7.92 3.22 -3.83
CA GLY A 181 -9.30 3.50 -3.42
C GLY A 181 -9.53 3.45 -1.91
N ILE A 182 -8.47 3.46 -1.10
CA ILE A 182 -8.55 3.56 0.37
C ILE A 182 -9.00 4.97 0.77
N ALA A 183 -8.44 5.99 0.13
CA ALA A 183 -8.90 7.37 0.25
C ALA A 183 -9.92 7.68 -0.84
N ARG A 184 -10.92 8.50 -0.52
CA ARG A 184 -11.91 8.95 -1.51
C ARG A 184 -11.31 9.88 -2.57
N ASP A 185 -10.40 10.76 -2.14
CA ASP A 185 -9.74 11.77 -2.93
C ASP A 185 -8.41 12.16 -2.27
N GLY A 186 -7.65 13.07 -2.89
CA GLY A 186 -6.37 13.54 -2.36
C GLY A 186 -6.46 14.25 -1.01
N ALA A 187 -7.56 14.96 -0.73
CA ALA A 187 -7.77 15.60 0.57
C ALA A 187 -7.95 14.57 1.69
N ASP A 188 -8.72 13.51 1.44
CA ASP A 188 -8.88 12.40 2.37
C ASP A 188 -7.57 11.62 2.56
N ALA A 189 -6.78 11.43 1.49
CA ALA A 189 -5.47 10.79 1.57
C ALA A 189 -4.51 11.57 2.49
N LEU A 190 -4.44 12.90 2.32
CA LEU A 190 -3.62 13.76 3.18
C LEU A 190 -4.07 13.73 4.64
N ARG A 191 -5.39 13.67 4.90
CA ARG A 191 -5.93 13.52 6.25
C ARG A 191 -5.51 12.18 6.87
N LEU A 192 -5.58 11.09 6.12
CA LEU A 192 -5.14 9.77 6.60
C LEU A 192 -3.63 9.76 6.91
N ILE A 193 -2.80 10.33 6.03
CA ILE A 193 -1.36 10.46 6.27
C ILE A 193 -1.09 11.30 7.53
N ALA A 194 -1.80 12.41 7.71
CA ALA A 194 -1.61 13.27 8.88
C ALA A 194 -1.88 12.53 10.20
N GLU A 195 -2.86 11.62 10.24
CA GLU A 195 -3.12 10.80 11.43
C GLU A 195 -2.00 9.79 11.70
N GLU A 196 -1.50 9.10 10.67
CA GLU A 196 -0.40 8.15 10.84
C GLU A 196 0.92 8.87 11.17
N TRP A 197 1.14 10.05 10.59
CA TRP A 197 2.35 10.85 10.78
C TRP A 197 2.55 11.30 12.24
N LYS A 198 1.47 11.57 12.98
CA LYS A 198 1.53 11.91 14.42
C LYS A 198 2.25 10.85 15.26
N THR A 199 2.26 9.60 14.81
CA THR A 199 2.93 8.50 15.52
C THR A 199 4.45 8.48 15.30
N VAL A 200 4.94 9.17 14.28
CA VAL A 200 6.33 9.14 13.83
C VAL A 200 7.18 10.08 14.69
N GLU A 201 8.32 9.61 15.20
CA GLU A 201 9.13 10.37 16.19
C GLU A 201 9.53 11.76 15.66
N LYS A 202 9.87 11.87 14.37
CA LYS A 202 10.24 13.13 13.72
C LYS A 202 9.09 14.14 13.57
N CYS A 203 7.82 13.76 13.82
CA CYS A 203 6.67 14.66 13.73
C CYS A 203 6.81 15.91 14.63
N LYS A 204 7.55 15.79 15.73
CA LYS A 204 7.86 16.92 16.64
C LYS A 204 8.67 18.04 15.97
N ARG A 205 9.48 17.69 14.96
CA ARG A 205 10.33 18.64 14.21
C ARG A 205 9.78 18.96 12.83
N PHE A 206 9.11 17.99 12.21
CA PHE A 206 8.49 18.10 10.89
C PHE A 206 6.99 17.80 11.06
N PRO A 207 6.14 18.82 11.28
CA PRO A 207 4.76 18.61 11.71
C PRO A 207 3.86 17.98 10.64
N SER A 208 4.32 17.89 9.41
CA SER A 208 3.52 17.46 8.27
C SER A 208 4.27 16.52 7.33
N SER A 209 3.50 15.68 6.63
CA SER A 209 3.93 14.84 5.51
C SER A 209 2.79 14.86 4.48
N PRO A 210 3.01 15.25 3.20
CA PRO A 210 4.26 15.71 2.57
C PRO A 210 4.88 16.98 3.20
N GLU A 211 5.99 17.48 2.63
CA GLU A 211 6.82 18.54 3.23
C GLU A 211 6.57 19.93 2.62
N THR A 212 6.24 20.01 1.32
CA THR A 212 6.10 21.28 0.61
C THR A 212 4.70 21.50 0.07
N GLY A 213 4.27 22.77 -0.02
CA GLY A 213 2.96 23.14 -0.59
C GLY A 213 2.70 22.51 -1.97
N PRO A 214 3.64 22.56 -2.93
CA PRO A 214 3.48 21.87 -4.22
C PRO A 214 3.23 20.38 -4.08
N GLN A 215 3.89 19.69 -3.14
CA GLN A 215 3.66 18.25 -2.91
C GLN A 215 2.24 17.98 -2.37
N PHE A 216 1.72 18.84 -1.49
CA PHE A 216 0.34 18.76 -1.03
C PHE A 216 -0.64 18.94 -2.20
N GLU A 217 -0.44 19.97 -3.04
CA GLU A 217 -1.31 20.20 -4.19
C GLU A 217 -1.26 19.06 -5.20
N PHE A 218 -0.08 18.48 -5.44
CA PHE A 218 0.07 17.31 -6.30
C PHE A 218 -0.80 16.15 -5.81
N VAL A 219 -0.79 15.85 -4.50
CA VAL A 219 -1.64 14.79 -3.93
C VAL A 219 -3.12 15.16 -4.03
N ARG A 220 -3.49 16.43 -3.78
CA ARG A 220 -4.89 16.88 -3.88
C ARG A 220 -5.46 16.73 -5.29
N SER A 221 -4.65 17.02 -6.31
CA SER A 221 -5.06 16.92 -7.71
C SER A 221 -4.82 15.53 -8.32
N PHE A 222 -4.26 14.57 -7.58
CA PHE A 222 -4.04 13.23 -8.09
C PHE A 222 -5.39 12.50 -8.19
N GLU A 223 -5.76 12.11 -9.40
CA GLU A 223 -6.97 11.34 -9.66
C GLU A 223 -6.64 9.86 -9.77
N ARG A 224 -7.60 9.00 -9.46
CA ARG A 224 -7.44 7.55 -9.64
C ARG A 224 -7.47 7.18 -11.12
N SER A 225 -6.66 6.21 -11.55
CA SER A 225 -6.75 5.71 -12.93
C SER A 225 -8.14 5.10 -13.18
N PRO A 226 -8.75 5.33 -14.34
CA PRO A 226 -9.95 4.61 -14.73
C PRO A 226 -9.69 3.10 -14.67
N LEU A 227 -10.64 2.34 -14.10
CA LEU A 227 -10.58 0.88 -14.11
C LEU A 227 -10.50 0.39 -15.57
N GLY A 228 -9.36 -0.17 -15.98
CA GLY A 228 -9.18 -0.79 -17.30
C GLY A 228 -8.20 -0.09 -18.27
N SER A 229 -7.46 0.94 -17.85
CA SER A 229 -6.37 1.46 -18.69
C SER A 229 -5.25 0.42 -18.84
N PRO A 230 -4.85 0.03 -20.06
CA PRO A 230 -3.78 -0.93 -20.27
C PRO A 230 -2.45 -0.38 -19.74
N VAL A 231 -1.70 -1.25 -19.06
CA VAL A 231 -0.31 -0.99 -18.67
C VAL A 231 0.46 -0.76 -19.96
N SER A 232 1.01 0.44 -20.15
CA SER A 232 1.87 0.72 -21.29
C SER A 232 3.23 0.09 -20.99
N GLU A 233 3.52 -1.04 -21.62
CA GLU A 233 4.86 -1.62 -21.61
C GLU A 233 5.82 -0.65 -22.32
N CYS A 234 6.87 -0.23 -21.62
CA CYS A 234 8.05 0.44 -22.17
C CYS A 234 9.18 -0.58 -22.32
#